data_AF-A0A3B9VB65-F1
#
_entry.id   AF-A0A3B9VB65-F1
#
_cell.length_a   1.000
_cell.length_b   1.000
_cell.length_c   1.000
_cell.angle_alpha   90.00
_cell.angle_beta   90.00
_cell.angle_gamma   90.00
#
_symmetry.space_group_name_H-M   'P 1'
#
loop_
_entity.id
_entity.type
_entity.pdbx_description
1 polymer ?
#
loop_
_entity_poly.entity_id
_entity_poly.type
_entity_poly.pdbx_seq_one_letter_code
_entity_poly.pdbx_strand_id
1 'polypeptide(L)'
;MENQMTLDFEQIKELIPQRFPFIMIDRVLEVEPGKHAIAVKNVSGNDVFIPGHFPEKAIMPGALIIEAMAQTAIILFAYTEEQKKDRNNLPSSPANPALPMGTDFKSVPKKGGVGGFFKGGKEGDLEKGGQRGTSGKKPLYYFGSVKARFLYPVIPGDQIKIKVVNVKSLPTNAYVSAEAFVDDKLISEAELVFSVKDKDL
;
A
#
# COMPACT_ATOMS: atom_id res chain seq x y z
N MET A 1 11.54 15.12 -8.89
CA MET A 1 11.22 14.57 -7.56
C MET A 1 10.61 13.21 -7.82
N GLU A 2 11.27 12.16 -7.36
CA GLU A 2 10.94 10.76 -7.65
C GLU A 2 9.54 10.41 -7.13
N ASN A 3 8.93 9.42 -7.78
CA ASN A 3 7.52 9.05 -7.81
C ASN A 3 6.97 8.62 -6.42
N GLN A 4 6.80 9.55 -5.49
CA GLN A 4 6.17 9.31 -4.18
C GLN A 4 4.66 9.18 -4.32
N MET A 5 4.12 8.01 -3.98
CA MET A 5 2.67 7.75 -3.98
C MET A 5 2.14 7.59 -2.55
N THR A 6 0.93 8.10 -2.31
CA THR A 6 0.15 7.89 -1.08
C THR A 6 -0.92 6.83 -1.33
N LEU A 7 -1.26 6.02 -0.33
CA LEU A 7 -2.37 5.06 -0.41
C LEU A 7 -3.41 5.32 0.67
N ASP A 8 -4.68 5.38 0.29
CA ASP A 8 -5.81 5.43 1.21
C ASP A 8 -6.20 4.03 1.74
N PHE A 9 -7.17 4.00 2.65
CA PHE A 9 -7.60 2.77 3.31
C PHE A 9 -8.26 1.76 2.35
N GLU A 10 -8.94 2.23 1.31
CA GLU A 10 -9.56 1.35 0.32
C GLU A 10 -8.49 0.64 -0.52
N GLN A 11 -7.48 1.39 -0.96
CA GLN A 11 -6.32 0.86 -1.67
C GLN A 11 -5.52 -0.13 -0.80
N ILE A 12 -5.34 0.17 0.49
CA ILE A 12 -4.67 -0.76 1.43
C ILE A 12 -5.43 -2.10 1.51
N LYS A 13 -6.77 -2.07 1.60
CA LYS A 13 -7.58 -3.31 1.66
C LYS A 13 -7.48 -4.16 0.39
N GLU A 14 -7.20 -3.56 -0.76
CA GLU A 14 -6.94 -4.29 -2.00
C GLU A 14 -5.56 -4.98 -1.97
N LEU A 15 -4.57 -4.35 -1.33
CA LEU A 15 -3.21 -4.88 -1.23
C LEU A 15 -3.08 -6.04 -0.25
N ILE A 16 -3.69 -5.92 0.94
CA ILE A 16 -3.52 -6.90 2.03
C ILE A 16 -4.83 -7.60 2.42
N PRO A 17 -4.80 -8.87 2.84
CA PRO A 17 -6.01 -9.63 3.19
C PRO A 17 -6.58 -9.30 4.57
N GLN A 18 -5.82 -8.68 5.47
CA GLN A 18 -6.24 -8.38 6.84
C GLN A 18 -7.49 -7.50 6.83
N ARG A 19 -8.43 -7.80 7.74
CA ARG A 19 -9.68 -7.07 7.95
C ARG A 19 -9.86 -6.82 9.43
N PHE A 20 -10.88 -6.04 9.80
CA PHE A 20 -11.26 -5.85 11.19
C PHE A 20 -11.38 -7.21 11.91
N PRO A 21 -10.83 -7.36 13.13
CA PRO A 21 -10.17 -6.34 13.96
C PRO A 21 -8.64 -6.25 13.79
N PHE A 22 -8.07 -6.83 12.73
CA PHE A 22 -6.62 -7.00 12.55
C PHE A 22 -5.98 -6.18 11.45
N ILE A 23 -6.71 -5.38 10.68
CA ILE A 23 -6.08 -4.37 9.81
C ILE A 23 -5.62 -3.19 10.66
N MET A 24 -4.33 -2.90 10.64
CA MET A 24 -3.69 -1.93 11.54
C MET A 24 -3.22 -0.66 10.82
N ILE A 25 -3.29 -0.59 9.49
CA ILE A 25 -2.81 0.58 8.75
C ILE A 25 -3.98 1.41 8.27
N ASP A 26 -4.00 2.69 8.66
CA ASP A 26 -5.06 3.62 8.27
C ASP A 26 -4.74 4.31 6.94
N ARG A 27 -3.45 4.59 6.70
CA ARG A 27 -2.98 5.26 5.48
C ARG A 27 -1.49 4.99 5.25
N VAL A 28 -1.08 4.93 3.98
CA VAL A 28 0.33 5.02 3.57
C VAL A 28 0.61 6.43 3.11
N LEU A 29 1.55 7.10 3.78
CA LEU A 29 1.99 8.45 3.46
C LEU A 29 3.00 8.47 2.31
N GLU A 30 3.80 7.41 2.20
CA GLU A 30 4.82 7.27 1.17
C GLU A 30 5.09 5.80 0.89
N VAL A 31 5.22 5.45 -0.38
CA VAL A 31 5.76 4.16 -0.80
C VAL A 31 6.71 4.34 -1.98
N GLU A 32 7.92 3.80 -1.84
CA GLU A 32 8.86 3.66 -2.93
C GLU A 32 9.07 2.16 -3.24
N PRO A 33 8.60 1.66 -4.40
CA PRO A 33 8.68 0.25 -4.75
C PRO A 33 10.08 -0.36 -4.57
N GLY A 34 10.14 -1.45 -3.82
CA GLY A 34 11.35 -2.21 -3.54
C GLY A 34 12.29 -1.58 -2.50
N LYS A 35 12.04 -0.34 -2.05
CA LYS A 35 12.92 0.38 -1.11
C LYS A 35 12.29 0.57 0.27
N HIS A 36 11.28 1.41 0.41
CA HIS A 36 10.69 1.74 1.71
C HIS A 36 9.23 2.15 1.63
N ALA A 37 8.56 2.14 2.78
CA ALA A 37 7.23 2.72 2.94
C ALA A 37 7.10 3.42 4.30
N ILE A 38 6.26 4.45 4.33
CA ILE A 38 5.87 5.17 5.54
C ILE A 38 4.36 5.13 5.67
N ALA A 39 3.86 4.63 6.79
CA ALA A 39 2.43 4.47 7.06
C ALA A 39 2.05 4.99 8.44
N VAL A 40 0.74 5.13 8.68
CA VAL A 40 0.20 5.59 9.95
C VAL A 40 -0.84 4.62 10.52
N LYS A 41 -0.77 4.42 11.84
CA LYS A 41 -1.81 3.84 12.70
C LYS A 41 -2.20 4.91 13.72
N ASN A 42 -3.45 5.32 13.73
CA ASN A 42 -4.04 6.12 14.80
C ASN A 42 -4.45 5.19 15.94
N VAL A 43 -4.06 5.50 17.17
CA VAL A 43 -4.45 4.70 18.35
C VAL A 43 -5.66 5.33 19.00
N SER A 44 -6.73 4.56 19.14
CA SER A 44 -8.00 5.04 19.69
C SER A 44 -8.38 4.28 20.95
N GLY A 45 -9.02 4.95 21.91
CA GLY A 45 -9.64 4.28 23.06
C GLY A 45 -10.71 3.26 22.66
N ASN A 46 -11.27 3.40 21.46
CA ASN A 46 -12.25 2.49 20.88
C ASN A 46 -11.62 1.31 20.11
N ASP A 47 -10.29 1.23 20.01
CA ASP A 47 -9.64 0.04 19.46
C ASP A 47 -9.93 -1.17 20.36
N VAL A 48 -10.34 -2.30 19.78
CA VAL A 48 -10.93 -3.43 20.50
C VAL A 48 -10.06 -4.00 21.63
N PHE A 49 -8.74 -3.83 21.54
CA PHE A 49 -7.76 -4.36 22.49
C PHE A 49 -7.40 -3.36 23.60
N ILE A 50 -7.68 -2.07 23.43
CA ILE A 50 -7.29 -1.03 24.39
C ILE A 50 -8.02 -1.15 25.74
N PRO A 51 -9.34 -1.39 25.80
CA PRO A 51 -10.05 -1.51 27.08
C PRO A 51 -9.49 -2.61 28.00
N GLY A 52 -8.90 -3.66 27.41
CA GLY A 52 -8.30 -4.78 28.15
C GLY A 52 -6.78 -4.67 28.35
N HIS A 53 -6.11 -3.69 27.75
CA HIS A 53 -4.65 -3.56 27.77
C HIS A 53 -4.25 -2.14 28.17
N PHE A 54 -4.29 -1.78 29.45
CA PHE A 54 -4.80 -2.53 30.60
C PHE A 54 -6.02 -1.80 31.19
N PRO A 55 -6.90 -2.48 31.94
CA PRO A 55 -8.14 -1.87 32.46
C PRO A 55 -7.91 -0.54 33.20
N GLU A 56 -6.84 -0.45 33.99
CA GLU A 56 -6.48 0.76 34.75
C GLU A 56 -5.60 1.74 33.97
N LYS A 57 -5.03 1.32 32.83
CA LYS A 57 -4.08 2.11 32.05
C LYS A 57 -4.06 1.65 30.59
N ALA A 58 -4.78 2.36 29.74
CA ALA A 58 -4.82 2.12 28.30
C ALA A 58 -3.43 2.31 27.65
N ILE A 59 -2.88 1.25 27.09
CA ILE A 59 -1.57 1.18 26.42
C ILE A 59 -1.71 0.31 25.17
N MET A 60 -1.16 0.74 24.04
CA MET A 60 -1.08 -0.10 22.85
C MET A 60 -0.21 -1.34 23.12
N PRO A 61 -0.70 -2.57 22.89
CA PRO A 61 0.13 -3.77 23.02
C PRO A 61 1.34 -3.71 22.08
N GLY A 62 2.55 -3.96 22.61
CA GLY A 62 3.78 -3.93 21.80
C GLY A 62 3.73 -4.91 20.61
N ALA A 63 3.11 -6.08 20.78
CA ALA A 63 2.92 -7.04 19.69
C ALA A 63 2.10 -6.46 18.51
N LEU A 64 1.15 -5.56 18.78
CA LEU A 64 0.34 -4.92 17.73
C LEU A 64 1.07 -3.77 17.04
N ILE A 65 2.07 -3.17 17.70
CA ILE A 65 3.00 -2.25 17.03
C ILE A 65 3.84 -3.03 16.00
N ILE A 66 4.32 -4.23 16.36
CA ILE A 66 5.04 -5.12 15.43
C ILE A 66 4.12 -5.58 14.29
N GLU A 67 2.86 -5.92 14.57
CA GLU A 67 1.88 -6.27 13.53
C GLU A 67 1.69 -5.12 12.54
N ALA A 68 1.57 -3.88 13.02
CA ALA A 68 1.47 -2.71 12.15
C ALA A 68 2.75 -2.49 11.31
N MET A 69 3.94 -2.67 11.89
CA MET A 69 5.20 -2.65 11.14
C MET A 69 5.22 -3.72 10.03
N ALA A 70 4.76 -4.92 10.34
CA ALA A 70 4.73 -6.01 9.38
C ALA A 70 3.73 -5.79 8.27
N GLN A 71 2.53 -5.28 8.57
CA GLN A 71 1.56 -4.92 7.54
C GLN A 71 2.11 -3.81 6.63
N THR A 72 2.80 -2.82 7.18
CA THR A 72 3.46 -1.78 6.37
C THR A 72 4.50 -2.39 5.42
N ALA A 73 5.28 -3.37 5.88
CA ALA A 73 6.23 -4.09 5.04
C ALA A 73 5.55 -4.93 3.95
N ILE A 74 4.46 -5.63 4.29
CA ILE A 74 3.68 -6.42 3.32
C ILE A 74 3.03 -5.52 2.28
N ILE A 75 2.52 -4.34 2.68
CA ILE A 75 2.00 -3.33 1.76
C ILE A 75 3.09 -2.88 0.78
N LEU A 76 4.30 -2.58 1.26
CA LEU A 76 5.46 -2.26 0.42
C LEU A 76 5.71 -3.38 -0.62
N PHE A 77 5.74 -4.64 -0.19
CA PHE A 77 6.00 -5.76 -1.09
C PHE A 77 4.87 -5.97 -2.10
N ALA A 78 3.62 -5.96 -1.65
CA ALA A 78 2.45 -6.13 -2.52
C ALA A 78 2.38 -5.02 -3.58
N TYR A 79 2.57 -3.77 -3.17
CA TYR A 79 2.62 -2.63 -4.09
C TYR A 79 3.78 -2.75 -5.09
N THR A 80 4.95 -3.20 -4.63
CA THR A 80 6.11 -3.43 -5.51
C THR A 80 5.81 -4.46 -6.60
N GLU A 81 5.12 -5.54 -6.26
CA GLU A 81 4.76 -6.58 -7.23
C GLU A 81 3.70 -6.11 -8.24
N GLU A 82 2.73 -5.29 -7.81
CA GLU A 82 1.74 -4.70 -8.72
C GLU A 82 2.41 -3.75 -9.73
N GLN A 83 3.34 -2.90 -9.29
CA GLN A 83 4.10 -2.01 -10.18
C GLN A 83 4.95 -2.77 -11.21
N LYS A 84 5.47 -3.95 -10.87
CA LYS A 84 6.18 -4.82 -11.83
C LYS A 84 5.23 -5.38 -12.90
N LYS A 85 4.02 -5.78 -12.52
CA LYS A 85 3.00 -6.29 -13.46
C LYS A 85 2.55 -5.21 -14.43
N ASP A 86 2.31 -3.99 -13.94
CA ASP A 86 1.93 -2.87 -14.79
C ASP A 86 3.02 -2.54 -15.81
N ARG A 87 4.30 -2.53 -15.38
CA ARG A 87 5.44 -2.35 -16.31
C ARG A 87 5.54 -3.45 -17.36
N ASN A 88 5.29 -4.70 -16.98
CA ASN A 88 5.35 -5.84 -17.91
C ASN A 88 4.12 -5.94 -18.83
N ASN A 89 3.02 -5.27 -18.49
CA ASN A 89 1.79 -5.19 -19.27
C ASN A 89 1.70 -3.95 -20.16
N LEU A 90 2.72 -3.08 -20.18
CA LEU A 90 2.82 -2.07 -21.23
C LEU A 90 2.96 -2.80 -22.58
N PRO A 91 2.19 -2.43 -23.62
CA PRO A 91 2.45 -2.95 -24.95
C PRO A 91 3.92 -2.66 -25.27
N SER A 92 4.65 -3.67 -25.74
CA SER A 92 5.95 -3.43 -26.36
C SER A 92 5.72 -2.28 -27.34
N SER A 93 6.42 -1.17 -27.13
CA SER A 93 6.31 -0.03 -28.04
C SER A 93 6.43 -0.59 -29.45
N PRO A 94 5.42 -0.40 -30.33
CA PRO A 94 5.55 -0.89 -31.69
C PRO A 94 6.87 -0.34 -32.20
N ALA A 95 7.77 -1.23 -32.64
CA ALA A 95 9.07 -0.85 -33.15
C ALA A 95 8.86 0.37 -34.02
N ASN A 96 9.41 1.50 -33.59
CA ASN A 96 9.09 2.81 -34.15
C ASN A 96 9.23 2.68 -35.68
N PRO A 97 8.14 2.70 -36.47
CA PRO A 97 8.30 2.59 -37.91
C PRO A 97 9.10 3.82 -38.31
N ALA A 98 10.24 3.61 -38.96
CA ALA A 98 11.09 4.70 -39.41
C ALA A 98 10.20 5.73 -40.11
N LEU A 99 10.13 6.94 -39.55
CA LEU A 99 9.31 8.01 -40.11
C LEU A 99 9.75 8.21 -41.56
N PRO A 100 8.83 8.15 -42.56
CA PRO A 100 9.17 8.56 -43.89
C PRO A 100 9.53 10.05 -43.84
N MET A 101 10.77 10.36 -44.22
CA MET A 101 11.23 11.73 -44.40
C MET A 101 10.34 12.42 -45.44
N GLY A 102 9.59 13.41 -44.97
CA GLY A 102 8.89 14.38 -45.81
C GLY A 102 7.41 14.08 -46.05
N THR A 103 6.54 14.98 -45.59
CA THR A 103 5.44 15.56 -46.38
C THR A 103 4.81 16.72 -45.60
N ASP A 104 4.46 17.76 -46.34
CA ASP A 104 4.16 19.12 -45.88
C ASP A 104 2.98 19.24 -44.89
N PHE A 105 3.21 20.05 -43.86
CA PHE A 105 2.23 20.44 -42.82
C PHE A 105 1.25 21.51 -43.31
N LYS A 106 0.53 21.28 -44.42
CA LYS A 106 -0.52 22.19 -44.89
C LYS A 106 -1.72 21.48 -45.50
N SER A 107 -2.51 20.78 -44.67
CA SER A 107 -3.95 20.61 -44.91
C SER A 107 -4.62 19.95 -43.70
N VAL A 108 -4.98 20.75 -42.70
CA VAL A 108 -6.01 20.35 -41.72
C VAL A 108 -7.16 21.36 -41.84
N PRO A 109 -8.37 20.95 -42.25
CA PRO A 109 -9.49 21.88 -42.34
C PRO A 109 -10.04 22.20 -40.94
N LYS A 110 -10.20 23.50 -40.65
CA LYS A 110 -10.93 24.01 -39.47
C LYS A 110 -12.42 24.14 -39.80
N LYS A 111 -13.26 23.33 -39.16
CA LYS A 111 -14.69 23.59 -38.87
C LYS A 111 -15.01 22.79 -37.60
N GLY A 112 -15.67 23.27 -36.56
CA GLY A 112 -16.62 24.37 -36.40
C GLY A 112 -17.83 23.81 -35.65
N GLY A 113 -18.36 24.54 -34.65
CA GLY A 113 -19.73 24.32 -34.15
C GLY A 113 -19.86 23.92 -32.68
N VAL A 114 -20.20 24.91 -31.86
CA VAL A 114 -20.82 24.79 -30.54
C VAL A 114 -22.33 24.59 -30.74
N GLY A 115 -22.96 23.70 -29.98
CA GLY A 115 -24.41 23.78 -29.74
C GLY A 115 -25.11 22.47 -29.40
N GLY A 116 -25.76 22.45 -28.23
CA GLY A 116 -26.88 21.57 -27.85
C GLY A 116 -26.52 20.08 -27.75
N PHE A 117 -27.03 19.28 -26.82
CA PHE A 117 -28.42 19.18 -26.45
C PHE A 117 -28.49 18.48 -25.09
N PHE A 118 -29.06 19.15 -24.09
CA PHE A 118 -29.72 18.45 -23.00
C PHE A 118 -30.96 17.76 -23.57
N LYS A 119 -31.00 16.44 -23.51
CA LYS A 119 -32.26 15.68 -23.55
C LYS A 119 -32.10 14.43 -22.72
N GLY A 120 -33.01 14.28 -21.75
CA GLY A 120 -32.99 13.21 -20.77
C GLY A 120 -33.07 11.82 -21.39
N GLY A 121 -32.37 10.89 -20.73
CA GLY A 121 -32.47 9.44 -20.92
C GLY A 121 -32.66 8.81 -19.54
N LYS A 122 -33.56 7.84 -19.50
CA LYS A 122 -34.15 7.18 -18.32
C LYS A 122 -33.12 6.49 -17.42
N GLU A 123 -33.47 6.36 -16.14
CA GLU A 123 -32.91 5.37 -15.23
C GLU A 123 -32.97 3.98 -15.86
N GLY A 124 -31.80 3.37 -16.01
CA GLY A 124 -31.61 2.04 -16.55
C GLY A 124 -30.12 1.82 -16.79
N ASP A 125 -29.59 0.77 -16.18
CA ASP A 125 -28.22 0.27 -16.30
C ASP A 125 -27.15 1.02 -15.50
N LEU A 126 -27.16 0.76 -14.19
CA LEU A 126 -25.92 0.73 -13.41
C LEU A 126 -24.99 -0.28 -14.08
N GLU A 127 -24.09 0.24 -14.91
CA GLU A 127 -22.94 -0.49 -15.41
C GLU A 127 -22.24 -1.15 -14.23
N LYS A 128 -22.16 -2.48 -14.27
CA LYS A 128 -21.33 -3.28 -13.38
C LYS A 128 -19.91 -2.75 -13.51
N GLY A 129 -19.47 -1.96 -12.53
CA GLY A 129 -18.08 -1.60 -12.36
C GLY A 129 -17.25 -2.87 -12.44
N GLY A 130 -16.51 -3.00 -13.54
CA GLY A 130 -15.74 -4.19 -13.84
C GLY A 130 -14.80 -4.50 -12.69
N GLN A 131 -15.02 -5.64 -12.05
CA GLN A 131 -14.02 -6.22 -11.15
C GLN A 131 -12.75 -6.42 -11.98
N ARG A 132 -11.74 -5.57 -11.78
CA ARG A 132 -10.36 -5.87 -12.15
C ARG A 132 -9.84 -6.95 -11.19
N GLY A 133 -10.42 -8.15 -11.29
CA GLY A 133 -9.95 -9.34 -10.62
C GLY A 133 -8.82 -9.94 -11.43
N THR A 134 -7.58 -9.47 -11.24
CA THR A 134 -6.41 -10.20 -11.73
C THR A 134 -6.12 -11.33 -10.75
N SER A 135 -6.56 -12.54 -11.10
CA SER A 135 -6.43 -13.78 -10.33
C SER A 135 -4.99 -14.35 -10.32
N GLY A 136 -3.98 -13.52 -10.04
CA GLY A 136 -2.67 -14.00 -9.65
C GLY A 136 -2.67 -14.25 -8.15
N LYS A 137 -2.40 -15.48 -7.70
CA LYS A 137 -2.31 -15.81 -6.26
C LYS A 137 -1.30 -14.86 -5.60
N LYS A 138 -1.74 -13.93 -4.73
CA LYS A 138 -0.83 -13.06 -3.96
C LYS A 138 -0.04 -13.93 -2.98
N PRO A 139 1.30 -13.77 -2.86
CA PRO A 139 2.11 -14.54 -1.94
C PRO A 139 1.70 -14.27 -0.49
N LEU A 140 1.93 -15.25 0.37
CA LEU A 140 1.65 -15.15 1.80
C LEU A 140 2.96 -14.96 2.56
N TYR A 141 2.98 -13.94 3.43
CA TYR A 141 4.14 -13.59 4.24
C TYR A 141 3.91 -14.05 5.67
N TYR A 142 4.79 -14.91 6.19
CA TYR A 142 4.79 -15.38 7.58
C TYR A 142 5.97 -14.79 8.32
N PHE A 143 5.81 -14.49 9.61
CA PHE A 143 6.97 -14.19 10.44
C PHE A 143 7.89 -15.41 10.55
N GLY A 144 9.14 -15.24 10.13
CA GLY A 144 10.24 -16.15 10.43
C GLY A 144 10.90 -15.78 11.76
N SER A 145 11.27 -14.51 11.93
CA SER A 145 11.81 -13.99 13.19
C SER A 145 11.53 -12.50 13.36
N VAL A 146 11.53 -12.08 14.63
CA VAL A 146 11.39 -10.68 15.03
C VAL A 146 12.40 -10.41 16.13
N LYS A 147 13.19 -9.34 15.97
CA LYS A 147 13.99 -8.74 17.04
C LYS A 147 13.52 -7.31 17.21
N ALA A 148 12.95 -6.99 18.36
CA ALA A 148 12.32 -5.69 18.60
C ALA A 148 12.77 -5.07 19.92
N ARG A 149 12.76 -3.73 19.96
CA ARG A 149 12.92 -2.93 21.17
C ARG A 149 11.73 -1.98 21.29
N PHE A 150 11.19 -1.87 22.50
CA PHE A 150 10.10 -0.97 22.84
C PHE A 150 10.64 0.06 23.82
N LEU A 151 10.69 1.31 23.38
CA LEU A 151 11.34 2.40 24.11
C LEU A 151 10.35 3.18 24.96
N TYR A 152 9.15 3.41 24.43
CA TYR A 152 8.10 4.18 25.09
C TYR A 152 6.71 3.59 24.86
N PRO A 153 5.80 3.68 25.85
CA PRO A 153 4.42 3.26 25.65
C PRO A 153 3.71 4.20 24.67
N VAL A 154 2.76 3.65 23.94
CA VAL A 154 1.83 4.39 23.08
C VAL A 154 0.44 4.32 23.70
N ILE A 155 -0.30 5.42 23.69
CA ILE A 155 -1.60 5.55 24.35
C ILE A 155 -2.69 6.03 23.36
N PRO A 156 -3.98 5.91 23.71
CA PRO A 156 -5.05 6.53 22.93
C PRO A 156 -4.82 8.01 22.65
N GLY A 157 -5.04 8.43 21.40
CA GLY A 157 -4.77 9.77 20.92
C GLY A 157 -3.45 9.89 20.15
N ASP A 158 -2.51 8.97 20.36
CA ASP A 158 -1.25 8.95 19.61
C ASP A 158 -1.48 8.54 18.16
N GLN A 159 -0.68 9.11 17.26
CA GLN A 159 -0.52 8.62 15.89
C GLN A 159 0.87 7.99 15.75
N ILE A 160 0.90 6.69 15.49
CA ILE A 160 2.13 5.96 15.23
C ILE A 160 2.47 6.14 13.75
N LYS A 161 3.58 6.82 13.47
CA LYS A 161 4.22 6.88 12.15
C LYS A 161 5.22 5.73 12.04
N ILE A 162 5.01 4.86 11.08
CA ILE A 162 5.80 3.64 10.89
C ILE A 162 6.61 3.80 9.62
N LYS A 163 7.92 3.64 9.71
CA LYS A 163 8.84 3.59 8.58
C LYS A 163 9.38 2.18 8.45
N VAL A 164 9.28 1.59 7.27
CA VAL A 164 9.88 0.30 6.95
C VAL A 164 10.82 0.43 5.77
N VAL A 165 11.94 -0.27 5.83
CA VAL A 165 12.95 -0.35 4.78
C VAL A 165 13.16 -1.81 4.42
N ASN A 166 13.03 -2.13 3.13
CA ASN A 166 13.44 -3.41 2.59
C ASN A 166 14.96 -3.50 2.60
N VAL A 167 15.51 -4.32 3.48
CA VAL A 167 16.96 -4.53 3.56
C VAL A 167 17.41 -5.51 2.48
N LYS A 168 16.66 -6.60 2.32
CA LYS A 168 16.99 -7.65 1.36
C LYS A 168 15.77 -8.50 1.05
N SER A 169 15.53 -8.77 -0.22
CA SER A 169 14.54 -9.75 -0.67
C SER A 169 15.23 -10.93 -1.34
N LEU A 170 14.86 -12.14 -0.93
CA LEU A 170 15.26 -13.42 -1.50
C LEU A 170 14.00 -14.16 -1.99
N PRO A 171 14.12 -15.22 -2.80
CA PRO A 171 12.96 -15.96 -3.30
C PRO A 171 12.02 -16.49 -2.20
N THR A 172 12.58 -16.92 -1.07
CA THR A 172 11.80 -17.52 0.03
C THR A 172 11.76 -16.66 1.30
N ASN A 173 12.56 -15.60 1.39
CA ASN A 173 12.68 -14.78 2.59
C ASN A 173 12.77 -13.28 2.28
N ALA A 174 12.24 -12.43 3.15
CA ALA A 174 12.45 -10.99 3.10
C ALA A 174 12.92 -10.45 4.45
N TYR A 175 13.90 -9.54 4.42
CA TYR A 175 14.50 -8.91 5.60
C TYR A 175 14.14 -7.43 5.60
N VAL A 176 13.60 -6.95 6.72
CA VAL A 176 13.04 -5.60 6.86
C VAL A 176 13.56 -4.96 8.13
N SER A 177 13.95 -3.69 8.04
CA SER A 177 14.16 -2.82 9.19
C SER A 177 12.93 -1.93 9.35
N ALA A 178 12.44 -1.79 10.57
CA ALA A 178 11.26 -1.00 10.88
C ALA A 178 11.50 -0.11 12.09
N GLU A 179 10.99 1.11 12.02
CA GLU A 179 11.01 2.10 13.08
C GLU A 179 9.60 2.67 13.24
N ALA A 180 9.16 2.90 14.47
CA ALA A 180 7.89 3.52 14.77
C ALA A 180 8.10 4.74 15.67
N PHE A 181 7.42 5.83 15.33
CA PHE A 181 7.52 7.13 15.97
C PHE A 181 6.14 7.62 16.40
N VAL A 182 6.09 8.36 17.50
CA VAL A 182 4.98 9.26 17.82
C VAL A 182 5.57 10.66 17.81
N ASP A 183 5.00 11.55 17.00
CA ASP A 183 5.64 12.80 16.59
C ASP A 183 7.04 12.53 16.01
N ASP A 184 8.09 13.06 16.64
CA ASP A 184 9.51 12.83 16.27
C ASP A 184 10.23 11.87 17.23
N LYS A 185 9.51 11.25 18.17
CA LYS A 185 10.07 10.38 19.20
C LYS A 185 10.01 8.92 18.76
N LEU A 186 11.17 8.26 18.67
CA LEU A 186 11.26 6.82 18.41
C LEU A 186 10.64 6.04 19.57
N ILE A 187 9.54 5.32 19.33
CA ILE A 187 8.84 4.51 20.34
C ILE A 187 9.18 3.03 20.25
N SER A 188 9.57 2.55 19.07
CA SER A 188 9.97 1.16 18.86
C SER A 188 10.78 1.00 17.58
N GLU A 189 11.68 0.03 17.57
CA GLU A 189 12.47 -0.39 16.42
C GLU A 189 12.44 -1.92 16.32
N ALA A 190 12.47 -2.46 15.10
CA ALA A 190 12.47 -3.89 14.85
C ALA A 190 13.23 -4.30 13.58
N GLU A 191 13.85 -5.48 13.65
CA GLU A 191 14.31 -6.26 12.50
C GLU A 191 13.31 -7.40 12.30
N LEU A 192 12.67 -7.45 11.13
CA LEU A 192 11.66 -8.45 10.78
C LEU A 192 12.20 -9.35 9.65
N VAL A 193 11.99 -10.65 9.80
CA VAL A 193 12.24 -11.62 8.73
C VAL A 193 10.93 -12.29 8.37
N PHE A 194 10.57 -12.25 7.10
CA PHE A 194 9.40 -12.93 6.55
C PHE A 194 9.80 -14.17 5.76
N SER A 195 9.09 -15.26 5.95
CA SER A 195 9.05 -16.37 4.99
C SER A 195 7.97 -16.08 3.95
N VAL A 196 8.31 -16.20 2.68
CA VAL A 196 7.39 -15.99 1.55
C VAL A 196 7.00 -17.35 1.00
N LYS A 197 5.69 -17.64 0.97
CA LYS A 197 5.15 -18.87 0.40
C LYS A 197 4.04 -18.58 -0.60
N ASP A 198 3.98 -19.39 -1.64
CA ASP A 198 2.78 -19.49 -2.47
C ASP A 198 1.65 -20.11 -1.63
N LYS A 199 0.41 -19.62 -1.81
CA LYS A 199 -0.75 -20.04 -1.01
C LYS A 199 -1.06 -21.53 -1.20
N ASP A 200 -0.54 -22.36 -0.30
CA ASP A 200 -0.97 -23.74 -0.03
C ASP A 200 -0.83 -23.98 1.50
N LEU A 201 -1.94 -23.78 2.24
CA LEU A 201 -2.15 -24.31 3.59
C LEU A 201 -3.47 -25.07 3.61
#